data_AF-A0A0A9E4T3-F1
#
_entry.id   AF-A0A0A9E4T3-F1
#
_cell.length_a   1.000
_cell.length_b   1.000
_cell.length_c   1.000
_cell.angle_alpha   90.00
_cell.angle_beta   90.00
_cell.angle_gamma   90.00
#
_symmetry.space_group_name_H-M   'P 1'
#
loop_
_entity.id
_entity.type
_entity.pdbx_description
1 polymer ?
#
loop_
_entity_poly.entity_id
_entity_poly.type
_entity_poly.pdbx_seq_one_letter_code
_entity_poly.pdbx_strand_id
1 'polypeptide(L)'
;MDGVILLGENISKIVEVQQERKKEREKVTETQLEVARLQLKAANEQKEAKLLEVYSALLHQDTSQMSEQSKARREKTLERMELKLFGNHDEV
;
A
#
# COMPACT_ATOMS: atom_id res chain seq x y z
N MET A 1 -47.77 30.00 20.96
CA MET A 1 -46.44 30.36 20.41
C MET A 1 -45.35 29.39 20.86
N ASP A 2 -45.41 28.81 22.06
CA ASP A 2 -44.41 27.85 22.57
C ASP A 2 -44.12 26.63 21.69
N GLY A 3 -45.14 26.01 21.09
CA GLY A 3 -44.93 24.81 20.28
C GLY A 3 -44.05 25.03 19.04
N VAL A 4 -44.11 26.23 18.45
CA VAL A 4 -43.29 26.61 17.28
C VAL A 4 -41.84 26.87 17.70
N ILE A 5 -41.63 27.46 18.87
CA ILE A 5 -40.30 27.70 19.45
C ILE A 5 -39.64 26.35 19.77
N LEU A 6 -40.35 25.45 20.44
CA LEU A 6 -39.86 24.12 20.80
C LEU A 6 -39.51 23.27 19.56
N LEU A 7 -40.31 23.37 18.49
CA LEU A 7 -40.02 22.73 17.21
C LEU A 7 -38.75 23.31 16.57
N GLY A 8 -38.57 24.63 16.59
CA GLY A 8 -37.36 25.29 16.11
C GLY A 8 -36.11 24.80 16.85
N GLU A 9 -36.16 24.73 18.18
CA GLU A 9 -35.05 24.23 19.01
C GLU A 9 -34.70 22.77 18.71
N ASN A 10 -35.71 21.91 18.53
CA ASN A 10 -35.49 20.51 18.20
C ASN A 10 -34.89 20.33 16.79
N ILE A 11 -35.33 21.14 15.82
CA ILE A 11 -34.75 21.13 14.47
C ILE A 11 -33.28 21.56 14.52
N SER A 12 -32.95 22.63 15.26
CA SER A 12 -31.56 23.07 15.43
C SER A 12 -30.68 21.98 16.02
N LYS A 13 -31.13 21.30 17.08
CA LYS A 13 -30.40 20.17 17.69
C LYS A 13 -30.19 19.02 16.70
N ILE A 14 -31.20 18.69 15.89
CA ILE A 14 -31.07 17.64 14.87
C ILE A 14 -30.02 18.03 13.82
N VAL A 15 -30.01 19.29 13.38
CA VAL A 15 -29.02 19.80 12.41
C VAL A 15 -27.61 19.73 12.98
N GLU A 16 -27.41 20.15 14.23
CA GLU A 16 -26.11 20.07 14.92
C GLU A 16 -25.59 18.63 14.99
N VAL A 17 -26.42 17.69 15.47
CA VAL A 17 -26.06 16.27 15.56
C VAL A 17 -25.72 15.69 14.18
N GLN A 18 -26.45 16.06 13.13
CA GLN A 18 -26.16 15.60 11.77
C GLN A 18 -24.84 16.16 11.24
N GLN A 19 -24.52 17.42 11.52
CA GLN A 19 -23.25 18.03 11.13
C GLN A 19 -22.07 17.38 11.87
N GLU A 20 -22.19 17.13 13.17
CA GLU A 20 -21.15 16.43 13.95
C GLU A 20 -20.91 15.02 13.42
N ARG A 21 -21.98 14.25 13.20
CA ARG A 21 -21.88 12.90 12.62
C ARG A 21 -21.26 12.90 11.22
N LYS A 22 -21.56 13.91 10.41
CA LYS A 22 -20.95 14.06 9.08
C LYS A 22 -19.44 14.27 9.20
N LYS A 23 -19.00 15.20 10.06
CA LYS A 23 -17.57 15.46 10.31
C LYS A 23 -16.85 14.23 10.85
N GLU A 24 -17.49 13.51 11.78
CA GLU A 24 -16.92 12.28 12.34
C GLU A 24 -16.75 11.20 11.27
N ARG A 25 -17.76 11.01 10.40
CA ARG A 25 -17.66 10.08 9.26
C ARG A 25 -16.55 10.47 8.30
N GLU A 26 -16.44 11.75 7.94
CA GLU A 26 -15.36 12.27 7.09
C GLU A 26 -13.98 11.95 7.69
N LYS A 27 -13.79 12.25 8.98
CA LYS A 27 -12.55 11.95 9.70
C LYS A 27 -12.23 10.45 9.74
N VAL A 28 -13.23 9.60 9.95
CA VAL A 28 -13.05 8.14 9.91
C VAL A 28 -12.64 7.68 8.52
N THR A 29 -13.29 8.20 7.46
CA THR A 29 -12.93 7.83 6.08
C THR A 29 -11.54 8.29 5.69
N GLU A 30 -11.12 9.48 6.12
CA GLU A 30 -9.75 9.98 5.91
C GLU A 30 -8.73 9.08 6.62
N THR A 31 -8.99 8.72 7.87
CA THR A 31 -8.12 7.84 8.65
C THR A 31 -8.00 6.46 7.99
N GLN A 32 -9.12 5.89 7.53
CA GLN A 32 -9.11 4.60 6.82
C GLN A 32 -8.32 4.66 5.51
N LEU A 33 -8.44 5.76 4.77
CA LEU A 33 -7.66 5.97 3.54
C LEU A 33 -6.16 6.06 3.83
N GLU A 34 -5.78 6.77 4.90
CA GLU A 34 -4.37 6.87 5.32
C GLU A 34 -3.81 5.51 5.76
N VAL A 35 -4.57 4.74 6.54
CA VAL A 35 -4.19 3.37 6.93
C VAL A 35 -4.01 2.49 5.69
N ALA A 36 -4.93 2.54 4.73
CA ALA A 36 -4.82 1.76 3.50
C ALA A 36 -3.57 2.14 2.69
N ARG A 37 -3.23 3.43 2.61
CA ARG A 37 -2.01 3.91 1.95
C ARG A 37 -0.75 3.39 2.66
N LEU A 38 -0.70 3.45 4.00
CA LEU A 38 0.42 2.92 4.77
C LEU A 38 0.58 1.41 4.61
N GLN A 39 -0.53 0.66 4.60
CA GLN A 39 -0.51 -0.79 4.35
C GLN A 39 0.00 -1.13 2.95
N LEU A 40 -0.44 -0.37 1.93
CA LEU A 40 0.05 -0.55 0.57
C LEU A 40 1.56 -0.28 0.48
N LYS A 41 2.05 0.77 1.14
CA LYS A 41 3.48 1.09 1.21
C LYS A 41 4.26 -0.04 1.87
N ALA A 42 3.82 -0.51 3.04
CA ALA A 42 4.46 -1.62 3.75
C ALA A 42 4.48 -2.91 2.92
N ALA A 43 3.38 -3.22 2.21
CA ALA A 43 3.31 -4.39 1.34
C ALA A 43 4.28 -4.29 0.15
N ASN A 44 4.46 -3.10 -0.42
CA ASN A 44 5.43 -2.86 -1.49
C ASN A 44 6.88 -3.01 -0.99
N GLU A 45 7.20 -2.40 0.15
CA GLU A 45 8.53 -2.53 0.78
C GLU A 45 8.83 -4.00 1.13
N GLN A 46 7.85 -4.73 1.66
CA GLN A 46 8.01 -6.16 1.93
C GLN A 46 8.23 -6.99 0.66
N LYS A 47 7.52 -6.65 -0.42
CA LYS A 47 7.70 -7.31 -1.73
C LYS A 47 9.10 -7.07 -2.28
N GLU A 48 9.61 -5.84 -2.18
CA GLU A 48 10.96 -5.48 -2.60
C GLU A 48 12.04 -6.18 -1.76
N ALA A 49 11.88 -6.21 -0.43
CA ALA A 49 12.79 -6.92 0.46
C ALA A 49 12.88 -8.42 0.11
N LYS A 50 11.74 -9.08 -0.12
CA LYS A 50 11.70 -10.48 -0.56
C LYS A 50 12.36 -10.68 -1.93
N LEU A 51 12.20 -9.73 -2.84
CA LEU A 51 12.81 -9.82 -4.16
C LEU A 51 14.34 -9.72 -4.08
N LEU A 52 14.87 -8.84 -3.23
CA LEU A 52 16.30 -8.72 -2.93
C LEU A 52 16.85 -9.99 -2.25
N GLU A 53 16.12 -10.57 -1.32
CA GLU A 53 16.49 -11.81 -0.65
C GLU A 53 16.63 -12.97 -1.65
N VAL A 54 15.63 -13.16 -2.52
CA VAL A 54 15.66 -14.19 -3.56
C VAL A 54 16.78 -13.93 -4.57
N TYR A 55 17.02 -12.67 -4.93
CA TYR A 55 18.10 -12.30 -5.85
C TYR A 55 19.46 -12.66 -5.25
N SER A 56 19.69 -12.30 -3.98
CA SER A 56 20.91 -12.67 -3.25
C SER A 56 21.08 -14.19 -3.14
N ALA A 57 20.01 -14.92 -2.82
CA ALA A 57 20.06 -16.38 -2.77
C ALA A 57 20.43 -16.99 -4.13
N LEU A 58 19.86 -16.47 -5.22
CA LEU A 58 20.16 -16.92 -6.57
C LEU A 58 21.62 -16.64 -6.94
N LEU A 59 22.16 -15.48 -6.56
CA LEU A 59 23.57 -15.11 -6.78
C LEU A 59 24.54 -16.08 -6.08
N HIS A 60 24.25 -16.46 -4.83
CA HIS A 60 25.12 -17.33 -4.02
C HIS A 60 24.88 -18.83 -4.24
N GLN A 61 23.86 -19.21 -5.02
CA GLN A 61 23.55 -20.61 -5.29
C GLN A 61 24.73 -21.31 -6.00
N ASP A 62 25.10 -22.50 -5.51
CA ASP A 62 26.10 -23.33 -6.17
C ASP A 62 25.61 -23.78 -7.56
N THR A 63 26.44 -23.54 -8.57
CA THR A 63 26.16 -23.86 -9.98
C THR A 63 27.02 -24.99 -10.52
N SER A 64 27.90 -25.56 -9.69
CA SER A 64 28.87 -26.59 -10.09
C SER A 64 28.22 -27.84 -10.68
N GLN A 65 27.03 -28.20 -10.17
CA GLN A 65 26.25 -29.37 -10.61
C GLN A 65 25.09 -29.00 -11.57
N MET A 66 24.99 -27.75 -12.00
CA MET A 66 23.90 -27.31 -12.89
C MET A 66 24.21 -27.62 -14.35
N SER A 67 23.20 -28.08 -15.09
CA SER A 67 23.28 -28.18 -16.55
C SER A 67 23.42 -26.80 -17.20
N GLU A 68 23.97 -26.74 -18.42
CA GLU A 68 24.06 -25.49 -19.20
C GLU A 68 22.69 -24.83 -19.43
N GLN A 69 21.64 -25.64 -19.67
CA GLN A 69 20.29 -25.11 -19.80
C GLN A 69 19.79 -24.47 -18.49
N SER A 70 20.12 -25.07 -17.35
CA SER A 70 19.76 -24.53 -16.04
C SER A 70 20.51 -23.22 -15.75
N LYS A 71 21.80 -23.13 -16.11
CA LYS A 71 22.60 -21.90 -15.98
C LYS A 71 22.03 -20.77 -16.84
N ALA A 72 21.70 -21.04 -18.10
CA ALA A 72 21.12 -20.05 -19.00
C ALA A 72 19.74 -19.54 -18.51
N ARG A 73 18.90 -20.41 -17.93
CA ARG A 73 17.63 -19.99 -17.31
C ARG A 73 17.84 -19.12 -16.07
N ARG A 74 18.84 -19.47 -15.24
CA ARG A 74 19.22 -18.68 -14.06
C ARG A 74 19.70 -17.29 -14.47
N GLU A 75 20.59 -17.19 -15.46
CA GLU A 75 21.11 -15.92 -15.97
C GLU A 75 19.97 -15.00 -16.46
N LYS A 76 19.05 -15.52 -17.27
CA LYS A 76 17.84 -14.78 -17.68
C LYS A 76 16.95 -14.36 -16.50
N THR A 77 16.93 -15.15 -15.42
CA THR A 77 16.15 -14.81 -14.23
C THR A 77 16.83 -13.68 -13.46
N LEU A 78 18.15 -13.72 -13.31
CA LEU A 78 18.94 -12.64 -12.70
C LEU A 78 18.76 -11.33 -13.48
N GLU A 79 18.90 -11.35 -14.80
CA GLU A 79 18.72 -10.17 -15.66
C GLU A 79 17.34 -9.53 -15.48
N ARG A 80 16.27 -10.35 -15.45
CA ARG A 80 14.91 -9.87 -15.22
C ARG A 80 14.70 -9.31 -13.82
N MET A 81 15.34 -9.89 -12.81
CA MET A 81 15.27 -9.40 -11.43
C MET A 81 16.04 -8.09 -11.28
N GLU A 82 17.22 -7.99 -11.90
CA GLU A 82 18.05 -6.79 -11.93
C GLU A 82 17.31 -5.62 -12.58
N LEU A 83 16.67 -5.83 -13.73
CA LEU A 83 15.83 -4.81 -14.37
C LEU A 83 14.67 -4.36 -13.47
N LYS A 84 14.04 -5.29 -12.73
CA LYS A 84 12.95 -4.94 -11.81
C LYS A 84 13.41 -4.22 -10.55
N LEU A 85 14.62 -4.51 -10.07
CA LEU A 85 15.19 -3.94 -8.85
C LEU A 85 15.87 -2.59 -9.11
N PHE A 86 16.52 -2.43 -10.26
CA PHE A 86 17.39 -1.29 -10.56
C PHE A 86 17.03 -0.53 -11.85
N GLY A 87 16.19 -1.09 -12.73
CA GLY A 87 15.86 -0.49 -14.03
C GLY A 87 14.97 0.76 -13.96
N ASN A 88 14.50 1.15 -12.77
CA ASN A 88 13.75 2.39 -12.55
C ASN A 88 14.64 3.56 -12.07
N HIS A 89 15.98 3.44 -12.13
CA HIS A 89 16.90 4.51 -11.70
C HIS A 89 17.42 5.42 -12.85
N ASP A 90 16.95 5.23 -14.09
CA ASP A 90 17.34 6.05 -15.24
C ASP A 90 16.37 7.22 -15.56
N GLU A 91 15.42 7.54 -14.67
CA GLU A 91 14.65 8.79 -14.76
C GLU A 91 15.03 9.76 -13.62
N VAL A 92 16.16 10.46 -13.82
CA VAL A 92 16.49 11.74 -13.13
C VAL A 92 17.01 12.73 -14.15
#